data_AF-A0A6G3WNL7-F1
#
_entry.id   AF-A0A6G3WNL7-F1
#
_cell.length_a   1.000
_cell.length_b   1.000
_cell.length_c   1.000
_cell.angle_alpha   90.00
_cell.angle_beta   90.00
_cell.angle_gamma   90.00
#
_symmetry.space_group_name_H-M   'P 1'
#
loop_
_entity.id
_entity.type
_entity.pdbx_description
1 polymer ?
#
loop_
_entity_poly.entity_id
_entity_poly.type
_entity_poly.pdbx_seq_one_letter_code
_entity_poly.pdbx_strand_id
1 'polypeptide(L)' 'EEYGFVPDGAFREGRAAVLRQLLDLPRLFRTPHGAAVWEARARHNLATELELLTSSGTD' A
#
# COMPACT_ATOMS: atom_id res chain seq x y z
N GLU A 1 -5.49 17.13 12.61
CA GLU A 1 -4.67 16.06 13.24
C GLU A 1 -5.59 14.89 13.56
N GLU A 2 -5.86 14.00 12.60
CA GLU A 2 -6.88 12.94 12.79
C GLU A 2 -6.28 11.59 13.23
N TYR A 3 -4.94 11.44 13.16
CA TYR A 3 -4.25 10.18 13.49
C TYR A 3 -2.97 10.34 14.33
N GLY A 4 -2.72 11.53 14.89
CA GLY A 4 -1.49 11.82 15.64
C GLY A 4 -1.30 11.01 16.94
N PHE A 5 -2.31 10.23 17.34
CA PHE A 5 -2.27 9.38 18.54
C PHE A 5 -1.91 7.92 18.24
N VAL A 6 -1.84 7.50 16.97
CA VAL A 6 -1.44 6.13 16.62
C VAL A 6 0.09 6.06 16.68
N PRO A 7 0.68 5.17 17.51
CA PRO A 7 2.13 5.00 17.53
C PRO A 7 2.65 4.64 16.13
N ASP A 8 3.76 5.25 15.72
CA ASP A 8 4.31 5.10 14.36
C ASP A 8 4.47 3.64 13.93
N GLY A 9 4.86 2.75 14.86
CA GLY A 9 4.95 1.31 14.61
C GLY A 9 3.61 0.68 14.22
N ALA A 10 2.56 0.93 15.01
CA ALA A 10 1.21 0.42 14.74
C ALA A 10 0.64 1.00 13.43
N PHE A 11 0.94 2.27 13.14
CA PHE A 11 0.56 2.88 11.86
C PHE A 11 1.26 2.20 10.67
N ARG A 12 2.57 1.96 10.76
CA ARG A 12 3.34 1.25 9.72
C ARG A 12 2.79 -0.16 9.49
N GLU A 13 2.57 -0.92 10.55
CA GLU A 13 2.04 -2.28 10.48
C GLU A 13 0.64 -2.32 9.83
N GLY A 14 -0.27 -1.46 10.28
CA GLY A 14 -1.61 -1.35 9.72
C GLY A 14 -1.60 -0.98 8.24
N ARG A 15 -0.75 -0.01 7.86
CA ARG A 15 -0.60 0.40 6.46
C ARG A 15 -0.02 -0.70 5.59
N ALA A 16 1.01 -1.42 6.06
CA ALA A 16 1.58 -2.55 5.35
C ALA A 16 0.55 -3.67 5.13
N ALA A 17 -0.33 -3.93 6.11
CA ALA A 17 -1.41 -4.90 5.96
C ALA A 17 -2.40 -4.52 4.84
N VAL A 18 -2.82 -3.25 4.77
CA VAL A 18 -3.70 -2.75 3.70
C VAL A 18 -3.04 -2.85 2.32
N LEU A 19 -1.76 -2.50 2.20
CA LEU A 19 -1.05 -2.59 0.92
C LEU A 19 -0.97 -4.04 0.40
N ARG A 20 -0.70 -5.01 1.27
CA ARG A 20 -0.73 -6.44 0.91
C ARG A 20 -2.11 -6.85 0.39
N GLN A 21 -3.18 -6.49 1.11
CA GLN A 21 -4.55 -6.80 0.69
C GLN A 21 -4.88 -6.20 -0.68
N LEU A 22 -4.45 -4.97 -0.96
CA LEU A 22 -4.65 -4.34 -2.26
C LEU A 22 -3.88 -5.07 -3.37
N LEU A 23 -2.62 -5.46 -3.12
CA LEU A 23 -1.80 -6.19 -4.09
C LEU A 23 -2.38 -7.57 -4.42
N ASP A 24 -3.04 -8.23 -3.46
CA ASP A 24 -3.71 -9.52 -3.64
C ASP A 24 -5.01 -9.43 -4.46
N LEU A 25 -5.54 -8.23 -4.69
CA LEU A 25 -6.73 -8.08 -5.54
C LEU A 25 -6.40 -8.43 -7.00
N PRO A 26 -7.31 -9.07 -7.74
CA PRO A 26 -7.11 -9.32 -9.17
C PRO A 26 -6.96 -8.04 -9.99
N ARG A 27 -7.56 -6.94 -9.53
CA ARG A 27 -7.53 -5.63 -10.19
C ARG A 27 -7.77 -4.50 -9.19
N LEU A 28 -6.95 -3.45 -9.27
CA LEU A 28 -7.04 -2.27 -8.40
C LEU A 28 -8.13 -1.31 -8.87
N PHE A 29 -8.30 -1.21 -10.19
CA PHE A 29 -9.30 -0.33 -10.79
C PHE A 29 -10.50 -1.13 -11.30
N ARG A 30 -11.71 -0.66 -10.97
CA ARG A 30 -12.95 -1.32 -11.39
C ARG A 30 -13.34 -1.01 -12.83
N THR A 31 -12.83 0.06 -13.42
CA THR A 31 -13.10 0.40 -14.83
C THR A 31 -12.04 -0.18 -15.75
N PRO A 32 -12.41 -0.64 -16.97
CA PRO A 32 -11.43 -1.14 -17.94
C PRO A 32 -10.36 -0.10 -18.28
N HIS A 33 -10.76 1.16 -18.44
CA HIS A 33 -9.81 2.26 -18.72
C HIS A 33 -8.81 2.46 -17.58
N GLY A 34 -9.28 2.50 -16.32
CA GLY A 34 -8.39 2.67 -15.17
C GLY A 34 -7.41 1.50 -15.03
N ALA A 35 -7.88 0.27 -15.25
CA ALA A 35 -7.01 -0.90 -15.23
C ALA A 35 -5.95 -0.85 -16.36
N ALA A 36 -6.34 -0.46 -17.58
CA ALA A 36 -5.42 -0.39 -18.71
C ALA A 36 -4.35 0.71 -18.54
N VAL A 37 -4.71 1.87 -17.97
CA VAL A 37 -3.84 3.05 -17.95
C VAL A 37 -3.04 3.18 -16.64
N TRP A 38 -3.60 2.74 -15.51
CA TRP A 38 -3.01 3.03 -14.19
C TRP A 38 -2.62 1.81 -13.36
N GLU A 39 -3.11 0.62 -13.66
CA GLU A 39 -2.89 -0.59 -12.84
C GLU A 39 -1.40 -0.88 -12.62
N ALA A 40 -0.60 -0.90 -13.70
CA ALA A 40 0.82 -1.22 -13.62
C ALA A 40 1.59 -0.22 -12.73
N ARG A 41 1.35 1.08 -12.93
CA ARG A 41 1.98 2.14 -12.13
C ARG A 41 1.51 2.08 -10.68
N ALA A 42 0.23 1.85 -10.44
CA ALA A 42 -0.32 1.73 -9.10
C ALA A 42 0.31 0.55 -8.36
N ARG A 43 0.37 -0.64 -8.97
CA ARG A 43 1.00 -1.83 -8.38
C ARG A 43 2.47 -1.62 -8.05
N HIS A 44 3.23 -1.00 -8.95
CA HIS A 44 4.62 -0.64 -8.68
C HIS A 44 4.73 0.27 -7.45
N ASN A 45 3.92 1.33 -7.38
CA ASN A 45 3.92 2.24 -6.24
C ASN A 45 3.55 1.54 -4.91
N LEU A 46 2.53 0.68 -4.90
CA LEU A 46 2.12 -0.05 -3.69
C LEU A 46 3.21 -1.02 -3.23
N ALA A 47 3.88 -1.72 -4.16
CA ALA A 47 4.98 -2.61 -3.85
C ALA A 47 6.19 -1.85 -3.27
N THR A 48 6.59 -0.76 -3.90
CA THR A 48 7.68 0.10 -3.40
C THR A 48 7.38 0.64 -2.01
N GLU A 49 6.16 1.14 -1.77
CA GLU A 49 5.77 1.62 -0.44
C GLU A 49 5.79 0.49 0.59
N LEU A 50 5.32 -0.72 0.23
CA LEU A 50 5.36 -1.87 1.13
C LEU A 50 6.80 -2.24 1.49
N GLU A 51 7.72 -2.27 0.52
CA GLU A 51 9.15 -2.53 0.76
C GLU A 51 9.77 -1.50 1.71
N LEU A 52 9.46 -0.21 1.52
CA LEU A 52 9.95 0.87 2.40
C LEU A 52 9.41 0.73 3.83
N LEU A 53 8.13 0.41 3.99
CA LEU A 53 7.50 0.19 5.29
C LEU A 53 8.05 -1.03 6.03
N THR A 54 8.41 -2.10 5.32
CA THR A 54 8.95 -3.31 5.94
C THR A 54 10.45 -3.23 6.21
N SER A 55 11.21 -2.54 5.36
CA SER A 55 12.65 -2.38 5.54
C SER A 55 12.98 -1.43 6.70
N SER A 56 12.17 -0.39 6.90
CA SER A 56 12.34 0.57 8.01
C SER A 56 11.94 0.03 9.40
N GLY A 57 11.38 -1.18 9.49
CA GLY A 57 11.04 -1.84 10.75
C GLY A 57 12.06 -2.90 11.21
N THR A 58 13.17 -3.08 10.49
CA THR A 58 14.18 -4.12 10.78
C THR A 58 15.46 -3.56 11.43
N ASP A 59 15.49 -2.28 11.81
CA ASP A 59 16.57 -1.66 12.62
C ASP A 59 16.30 -1.77 14.12
#